data_AF-A0A1H4ZU21-F1
#
_entry.id   AF-A0A1H4ZU21-F1
#
_cell.length_a   1.000
_cell.length_b   1.000
_cell.length_c   1.000
_cell.angle_alpha   90.00
_cell.angle_beta   90.00
_cell.angle_gamma   90.00
#
_symmetry.space_group_name_H-M   'P 1'
#
loop_
_entity.id
_entity.type
_entity.pdbx_description
1 polymer ?
#
loop_
_entity_poly.entity_id
_entity_poly.type
_entity_poly.pdbx_seq_one_letter_code
_entity_poly.pdbx_strand_id
1 'polypeptide(L)'
;MQLYLPIADIPVNVFLILAMGAAVGFVSGMFGIGGGFLMTPLLIFVGIAPAVAVASVASHIAASSFSGAISYWRRRAIDPLLAAVLLVGGTLGTALGVWTFTFLRSLGQLDLMIALSYVILLSTVGGLMFWEGLRAMLRSRRGGPVTLRKPGSHGWIHGLPLKLRFKRSKIYLSVIPVVVVGLVIGFIGAVMGIGGGFILVPLMIYVLRVPTSTVIGTSMVLTLVTMVFATMLHAVTNHLVDAVLALILMIGGVTGAQFGARAGQKIRGEHLRLLLGLLVLAVGIRFAVELVIRPQDLFSIRETGGAPP
;
A
#
# COMPACT_ATOMS: atom_id res chain seq x y z
N MET A 1 -27.40 8.74 5.34
CA MET A 1 -27.25 8.67 6.80
C MET A 1 -25.89 9.20 7.16
N GLN A 2 -25.82 10.23 8.00
CA GLN A 2 -24.57 10.72 8.58
C GLN A 2 -24.27 9.85 9.81
N LEU A 3 -23.03 9.40 9.92
CA LEU A 3 -22.55 8.62 11.05
C LEU A 3 -21.35 9.36 11.63
N TYR A 4 -21.37 9.54 12.94
CA TYR A 4 -20.30 10.22 13.67
C TYR A 4 -19.15 9.25 13.92
N LEU A 5 -17.94 9.66 13.55
CA LEU A 5 -16.73 8.88 13.76
C LEU A 5 -16.15 9.19 15.14
N PRO A 6 -16.15 8.23 16.09
CA PRO A 6 -15.80 8.49 17.49
C PRO A 6 -14.35 8.93 17.70
N ILE A 7 -13.43 8.58 16.79
CA ILE A 7 -12.01 8.93 16.91
C ILE A 7 -11.62 10.05 15.95
N ALA A 8 -12.30 10.17 14.79
CA ALA A 8 -12.05 11.27 13.87
C ALA A 8 -12.81 12.57 14.23
N ASP A 9 -13.76 12.50 15.17
CA ASP A 9 -14.60 13.62 15.65
C ASP A 9 -15.29 14.41 14.52
N ILE A 10 -15.71 13.69 13.47
CA ILE A 10 -16.41 14.30 12.33
C ILE A 10 -17.62 13.46 11.90
N PRO A 11 -18.74 14.11 11.51
CA PRO A 11 -19.86 13.43 10.89
C PRO A 11 -19.52 13.10 9.42
N VAL A 12 -19.58 11.82 9.05
CA VAL A 12 -19.31 11.38 7.68
C VAL A 12 -20.49 10.61 7.11
N ASN A 13 -20.73 10.77 5.81
CA ASN A 13 -21.76 10.01 5.11
C ASN A 13 -21.30 8.56 4.92
N VAL A 14 -22.04 7.61 5.51
CA VAL A 14 -21.76 6.17 5.43
C VAL A 14 -21.66 5.69 3.98
N PHE A 15 -22.53 6.19 3.10
CA PHE A 15 -22.54 5.80 1.69
C PHE A 15 -21.27 6.25 0.95
N LEU A 16 -20.71 7.41 1.34
CA LEU A 16 -19.48 7.92 0.76
C LEU A 16 -18.28 7.05 1.19
N ILE A 17 -18.17 6.73 2.49
CA ILE A 17 -17.09 5.84 2.99
C ILE A 17 -17.20 4.46 2.34
N LEU A 18 -18.41 3.90 2.27
CA LEU A 18 -18.64 2.60 1.66
C LEU A 18 -18.32 2.61 0.15
N ALA A 19 -18.72 3.65 -0.57
CA ALA A 19 -18.40 3.82 -1.98
C ALA A 19 -16.90 4.00 -2.22
N MET A 20 -16.20 4.76 -1.37
CA MET A 20 -14.75 4.91 -1.41
C MET A 20 -14.05 3.57 -1.14
N GLY A 21 -14.46 2.86 -0.10
CA GLY A 21 -13.97 1.51 0.20
C GLY A 21 -14.18 0.57 -0.99
N ALA A 22 -15.37 0.57 -1.60
CA ALA A 22 -15.68 -0.25 -2.77
C ALA A 22 -14.84 0.14 -4.00
N ALA A 23 -14.69 1.43 -4.30
CA ALA A 23 -13.91 1.90 -5.44
C ALA A 23 -12.42 1.61 -5.27
N VAL A 24 -11.86 1.92 -4.10
CA VAL A 24 -10.44 1.65 -3.80
C VAL A 24 -10.18 0.16 -3.68
N GLY A 25 -11.10 -0.59 -3.07
CA GLY A 25 -11.09 -2.05 -3.05
C GLY A 25 -11.07 -2.61 -4.47
N PHE A 26 -11.92 -2.11 -5.36
CA PHE A 26 -11.97 -2.53 -6.76
C PHE A 26 -10.64 -2.29 -7.48
N VAL A 27 -10.08 -1.09 -7.38
CA VAL A 27 -8.74 -0.80 -7.93
C VAL A 27 -7.70 -1.73 -7.31
N SER A 28 -7.64 -1.83 -5.98
CA SER A 28 -6.73 -2.72 -5.26
C SER A 28 -6.82 -4.18 -5.73
N GLY A 29 -8.03 -4.70 -5.93
CA GLY A 29 -8.29 -6.05 -6.39
C GLY A 29 -7.82 -6.28 -7.83
N MET A 30 -8.00 -5.30 -8.72
CA MET A 30 -7.53 -5.37 -10.11
C MET A 30 -6.00 -5.49 -10.20
N PHE A 31 -5.29 -4.77 -9.35
CA PHE A 31 -3.82 -4.67 -9.40
C PHE A 31 -3.11 -5.63 -8.43
N GLY A 32 -3.80 -6.11 -7.41
CA GLY A 32 -3.20 -6.93 -6.37
C GLY A 32 -2.14 -6.18 -5.56
N ILE A 33 -2.37 -4.90 -5.26
CA ILE A 33 -1.40 -4.01 -4.60
C ILE A 33 -1.76 -3.57 -3.18
N GLY A 34 -2.97 -3.88 -2.69
CA GLY A 34 -3.45 -3.42 -1.38
C GLY A 34 -3.77 -1.92 -1.42
N GLY A 35 -5.04 -1.56 -1.39
CA GLY A 35 -5.57 -0.22 -1.76
C GLY A 35 -5.19 0.95 -0.85
N GLY A 36 -4.30 0.77 0.12
CA GLY A 36 -3.91 1.78 1.11
C GLY A 36 -3.37 3.07 0.49
N PHE A 37 -2.58 2.93 -0.58
CA PHE A 37 -1.99 4.06 -1.29
C PHE A 37 -2.99 5.07 -1.86
N LEU A 38 -4.25 4.68 -2.04
CA LEU A 38 -5.34 5.58 -2.44
C LEU A 38 -6.30 5.88 -1.30
N MET A 39 -6.58 4.87 -0.46
CA MET A 39 -7.55 5.00 0.60
C MET A 39 -7.17 6.10 1.58
N THR A 40 -5.93 6.09 2.06
CA THR A 40 -5.44 7.06 3.05
C THR A 40 -5.50 8.50 2.51
N PRO A 41 -4.98 8.82 1.31
CA PRO A 41 -5.19 10.12 0.68
C PRO A 41 -6.66 10.55 0.60
N LEU A 42 -7.53 9.65 0.15
CA LEU A 42 -8.94 9.98 -0.04
C LEU A 42 -9.63 10.28 1.29
N LEU A 43 -9.28 9.60 2.38
CA LEU A 43 -9.81 9.91 3.70
C LEU A 43 -9.31 11.26 4.21
N ILE A 44 -8.02 11.56 4.00
CA ILE A 44 -7.43 12.87 4.33
C ILE A 44 -8.17 13.98 3.57
N PHE A 45 -8.45 13.77 2.29
CA PHE A 45 -9.19 14.71 1.45
C PHE A 45 -10.66 14.91 1.84
N VAL A 46 -11.23 14.00 2.63
CA VAL A 46 -12.59 14.10 3.19
C VAL A 46 -12.55 14.79 4.57
N GLY A 47 -11.37 15.15 5.07
CA GLY A 47 -11.17 15.87 6.33
C GLY A 47 -10.84 14.96 7.52
N ILE A 48 -10.58 13.67 7.31
CA ILE A 48 -10.15 12.78 8.39
C ILE A 48 -8.67 13.06 8.70
N ALA A 49 -8.36 13.29 9.97
CA ALA A 49 -6.99 13.53 10.42
C ALA A 49 -6.01 12.46 9.88
N PRO A 50 -4.83 12.84 9.34
CA PRO A 50 -3.88 11.90 8.73
C PRO A 50 -3.52 10.73 9.65
N ALA A 51 -3.36 11.00 10.95
CA ALA A 51 -3.06 9.98 11.94
C ALA A 51 -4.17 8.92 12.07
N VAL A 52 -5.44 9.34 12.08
CA VAL A 52 -6.61 8.45 12.16
C VAL A 52 -6.82 7.69 10.84
N ALA A 53 -6.60 8.38 9.71
CA ALA A 53 -6.70 7.78 8.38
C ALA A 53 -5.70 6.63 8.22
N VAL A 54 -4.43 6.83 8.53
CA VAL A 54 -3.39 5.79 8.45
C VAL A 54 -3.71 4.60 9.35
N ALA A 55 -4.06 4.85 10.61
CA ALA A 55 -4.33 3.82 11.59
C ALA A 55 -5.57 2.97 11.21
N SER A 56 -6.65 3.62 10.77
CA SER A 56 -7.92 2.95 10.46
C SER A 56 -7.87 2.20 9.12
N VAL A 57 -7.12 2.71 8.14
CA VAL A 57 -6.97 2.08 6.82
C VAL A 57 -6.20 0.76 6.87
N ALA A 58 -5.29 0.59 7.83
CA ALA A 58 -4.55 -0.66 8.00
C ALA A 58 -5.50 -1.88 8.09
N SER A 59 -6.60 -1.78 8.84
CA SER A 59 -7.63 -2.83 8.93
C SER A 59 -8.30 -3.15 7.60
N HIS A 60 -8.62 -2.11 6.83
CA HIS A 60 -9.21 -2.24 5.49
C HIS A 60 -8.25 -2.93 4.50
N ILE A 61 -6.97 -2.57 4.54
CA ILE A 61 -5.95 -3.21 3.70
C ILE A 61 -5.76 -4.66 4.10
N ALA A 62 -5.74 -4.96 5.40
CA ALA A 62 -5.67 -6.32 5.91
C ALA A 62 -6.84 -7.17 5.39
N ALA A 63 -8.09 -6.69 5.52
CA ALA A 63 -9.27 -7.42 5.06
C ALA A 63 -9.29 -7.66 3.55
N SER A 64 -9.00 -6.62 2.74
CA SER A 64 -8.94 -6.76 1.28
C SER A 64 -7.79 -7.67 0.83
N SER A 65 -6.63 -7.59 1.50
CA SER A 65 -5.48 -8.47 1.24
C SER A 65 -5.75 -9.92 1.64
N PHE A 66 -6.52 -10.16 2.71
CA PHE A 66 -6.94 -11.50 3.11
C PHE A 66 -7.75 -12.19 2.01
N SER A 67 -8.74 -11.47 1.45
CA SER A 67 -9.54 -11.99 0.34
C SER A 67 -8.70 -12.30 -0.89
N GLY A 68 -7.74 -11.42 -1.22
CA GLY A 68 -6.76 -11.64 -2.30
C GLY A 68 -5.84 -12.83 -2.05
N ALA A 69 -5.24 -12.91 -0.85
CA ALA A 69 -4.31 -13.97 -0.45
C ALA A 69 -4.96 -15.35 -0.56
N ILE A 70 -6.22 -15.51 -0.13
CA ILE A 70 -6.95 -16.78 -0.28
C ILE A 70 -7.09 -17.19 -1.76
N SER A 71 -7.44 -16.24 -2.63
CA SER A 71 -7.59 -16.50 -4.08
C SER A 71 -6.28 -16.97 -4.71
N TYR A 72 -5.15 -16.32 -4.37
CA TYR A 72 -3.82 -16.70 -4.86
C TYR A 72 -3.28 -17.98 -4.21
N TRP A 73 -3.62 -18.24 -2.94
CA TRP A 73 -3.28 -19.48 -2.25
C TRP A 73 -3.89 -20.70 -2.94
N ARG A 74 -5.18 -20.62 -3.29
CA ARG A 74 -5.89 -21.70 -4.03
C ARG A 74 -5.24 -21.98 -5.39
N ARG A 75 -4.63 -20.98 -6.02
CA ARG A 75 -3.92 -21.09 -7.31
C ARG A 75 -2.46 -21.54 -7.18
N ARG A 76 -1.98 -21.87 -5.96
CA ARG A 76 -0.56 -22.20 -5.66
C ARG A 76 0.43 -21.13 -6.13
N ALA A 77 -0.02 -19.88 -6.22
CA ALA A 77 0.73 -18.73 -6.70
C ALA A 77 1.47 -17.97 -5.58
N ILE A 78 1.68 -18.62 -4.44
CA ILE A 78 2.39 -18.08 -3.28
C ILE A 78 3.65 -18.92 -3.08
N ASP A 79 4.80 -18.25 -2.94
CA ASP A 79 6.04 -18.88 -2.51
C ASP A 79 6.17 -18.72 -0.98
N PRO A 80 5.97 -19.79 -0.20
CA PRO A 80 5.90 -19.70 1.26
C PRO A 80 7.25 -19.33 1.88
N LEU A 81 8.37 -19.72 1.25
CA LEU A 81 9.70 -19.37 1.75
C LEU A 81 9.99 -17.89 1.52
N LEU A 82 9.64 -17.37 0.34
CA LEU A 82 9.78 -15.95 0.03
C LEU A 82 8.88 -15.09 0.92
N ALA A 83 7.65 -15.53 1.14
CA ALA A 83 6.73 -14.90 2.08
C ALA A 83 7.33 -14.88 3.49
N ALA A 84 7.80 -16.02 4.01
CA ALA A 84 8.37 -16.10 5.35
C ALA A 84 9.56 -15.14 5.56
N VAL A 85 10.49 -15.08 4.60
CA VAL A 85 11.64 -14.16 4.69
C VAL A 85 11.20 -12.69 4.62
N LEU A 86 10.27 -12.37 3.73
CA LEU A 86 9.69 -11.02 3.65
C LEU A 86 8.97 -10.65 4.95
N LEU A 87 8.28 -11.59 5.57
CA LEU A 87 7.54 -11.39 6.81
C LEU A 87 8.47 -11.06 7.98
N VAL A 88 9.62 -11.72 8.11
CA VAL A 88 10.61 -11.40 9.16
C VAL A 88 11.08 -9.95 9.05
N GLY A 89 11.42 -9.50 7.84
CA GLY A 89 11.76 -8.09 7.62
C GLY A 89 10.55 -7.18 7.84
N GLY A 90 9.40 -7.57 7.29
CA GLY A 90 8.15 -6.80 7.31
C GLY A 90 7.63 -6.51 8.70
N THR A 91 7.60 -7.50 9.59
CA THR A 91 7.13 -7.31 10.97
C THR A 91 8.05 -6.39 11.74
N LEU A 92 9.36 -6.55 11.61
CA LEU A 92 10.35 -5.63 12.22
C LEU A 92 10.21 -4.21 11.65
N GLY A 93 10.07 -4.08 10.33
CA GLY A 93 9.82 -2.82 9.66
C GLY A 93 8.54 -2.13 10.14
N THR A 94 7.45 -2.89 10.25
CA THR A 94 6.17 -2.39 10.78
C THR A 94 6.30 -1.91 12.22
N ALA A 95 6.98 -2.66 13.10
CA ALA A 95 7.23 -2.22 14.47
C ALA A 95 8.00 -0.89 14.52
N LEU A 96 9.10 -0.79 13.76
CA LEU A 96 9.89 0.44 13.64
C LEU A 96 9.06 1.59 13.03
N GLY A 97 8.20 1.30 12.07
CA GLY A 97 7.32 2.27 11.45
C GLY A 97 6.28 2.83 12.41
N VAL A 98 5.61 1.98 13.20
CA VAL A 98 4.67 2.45 14.23
C VAL A 98 5.39 3.23 15.33
N TRP A 99 6.58 2.78 15.75
CA TRP A 99 7.40 3.52 16.71
C TRP A 99 7.76 4.92 16.19
N THR A 100 8.19 5.01 14.92
CA THR A 100 8.52 6.29 14.27
C THR A 100 7.28 7.16 14.10
N PHE A 101 6.14 6.57 13.76
CA PHE A 101 4.85 7.25 13.69
C PHE A 101 4.50 7.87 15.04
N THR A 102 4.58 7.12 16.14
CA THR A 102 4.31 7.64 17.49
C THR A 102 5.30 8.73 17.90
N PHE A 103 6.58 8.59 17.55
CA PHE A 103 7.60 9.61 17.79
C PHE A 103 7.31 10.92 17.02
N LEU A 104 6.96 10.84 15.74
CA LEU A 104 6.64 12.04 14.96
C LEU A 104 5.30 12.65 15.34
N ARG A 105 4.37 11.82 15.82
CA ARG A 105 3.11 12.29 16.42
C ARG A 105 3.40 13.11 17.68
N SER A 106 4.29 12.66 18.55
CA SER A 106 4.64 13.43 19.76
C SER A 106 5.30 14.76 19.40
N LEU A 107 6.12 14.80 18.35
CA LEU A 107 6.71 16.02 17.81
C LEU A 107 5.73 16.93 17.06
N GLY A 108 4.53 16.45 16.70
CA GLY A 108 3.57 17.20 15.89
C GLY A 108 3.96 17.36 14.41
N GLN A 109 4.95 16.59 13.95
CA GLN A 109 5.46 16.63 12.57
C GLN A 109 4.87 15.52 11.68
N LEU A 110 3.96 14.73 12.22
CA LEU A 110 3.38 13.57 11.54
C LEU A 110 2.64 13.94 10.26
N ASP A 111 1.79 14.96 10.31
CA ASP A 111 0.97 15.37 9.15
C ASP A 111 1.86 15.88 8.01
N LEU A 112 2.88 16.69 8.34
CA LEU A 112 3.87 17.18 7.38
C LEU A 112 4.67 16.02 6.77
N MET A 113 5.15 15.08 7.59
CA MET A 113 5.88 13.92 7.08
C MET A 113 5.00 13.10 6.14
N ILE A 114 3.76 12.80 6.53
CA ILE A 114 2.82 12.02 5.71
C ILE A 114 2.62 12.73 4.36
N ALA A 115 2.33 14.03 4.37
CA ALA A 115 2.10 14.80 3.15
C ALA A 115 3.34 14.81 2.24
N LEU A 116 4.53 15.14 2.77
CA LEU A 116 5.79 15.12 2.00
C LEU A 116 6.10 13.74 1.44
N SER A 117 5.91 12.70 2.25
CA SER A 117 6.17 11.32 1.83
C SER A 117 5.20 10.90 0.73
N TYR A 118 3.92 11.30 0.80
CA TYR A 118 2.95 11.03 -0.27
C TYR A 118 3.29 11.78 -1.55
N VAL A 119 3.70 13.05 -1.48
CA VAL A 119 4.14 13.81 -2.66
C VAL A 119 5.32 13.12 -3.34
N ILE A 120 6.36 12.77 -2.57
CA ILE A 120 7.56 12.13 -3.13
C ILE A 120 7.22 10.76 -3.71
N LEU A 121 6.52 9.92 -2.95
CA LEU A 121 6.27 8.53 -3.30
C LEU A 121 5.28 8.40 -4.45
N LEU A 122 4.14 9.11 -4.41
CA LEU A 122 3.14 9.03 -5.47
C LEU A 122 3.62 9.71 -6.75
N SER A 123 4.33 10.84 -6.66
CA SER A 123 4.89 11.49 -7.86
C SER A 123 5.96 10.60 -8.52
N THR A 124 6.85 10.00 -7.72
CA THR A 124 7.92 9.14 -8.25
C THR A 124 7.34 7.85 -8.83
N VAL A 125 6.56 7.10 -8.05
CA VAL A 125 6.05 5.79 -8.51
C VAL A 125 4.99 5.97 -9.58
N GLY A 126 4.07 6.94 -9.41
CA GLY A 126 3.06 7.28 -10.41
C GLY A 126 3.69 7.74 -11.73
N GLY A 127 4.74 8.57 -11.67
CA GLY A 127 5.50 9.02 -12.84
C GLY A 127 6.17 7.87 -13.58
N LEU A 128 6.85 6.98 -12.85
CA LEU A 128 7.47 5.78 -13.43
C LEU A 128 6.41 4.86 -14.08
N MET A 129 5.29 4.62 -13.41
CA MET A 129 4.22 3.75 -13.92
C MET A 129 3.52 4.35 -15.14
N PHE A 130 3.24 5.65 -15.13
CA PHE A 130 2.67 6.36 -16.26
C PHE A 130 3.60 6.29 -17.47
N TRP A 131 4.89 6.54 -17.27
CA TRP A 131 5.90 6.51 -18.30
C TRP A 131 6.09 5.11 -18.91
N GLU A 132 6.11 4.08 -18.07
CA GLU A 132 6.13 2.68 -18.53
C GLU A 132 4.88 2.31 -19.30
N GLY A 133 3.69 2.69 -18.80
CA GLY A 133 2.41 2.45 -19.47
C GLY A 133 2.34 3.11 -20.85
N LEU A 134 2.76 4.37 -20.94
CA LEU A 134 2.79 5.12 -22.20
C LEU A 134 3.78 4.49 -23.20
N ARG A 135 5.00 4.17 -22.76
CA ARG A 135 6.00 3.48 -23.59
C ARG A 135 5.55 2.11 -24.06
N ALA A 136 4.81 1.37 -23.23
CA ALA A 136 4.27 0.06 -23.59
C ALA A 136 3.19 0.19 -24.67
N MET A 137 2.25 1.14 -24.49
CA MET A 137 1.18 1.38 -25.45
C MET A 137 1.72 1.90 -26.80
N LEU A 138 2.75 2.76 -26.77
CA LEU A 138 3.45 3.23 -27.98
C LEU A 138 4.21 2.12 -28.71
N ARG A 139 4.83 1.18 -27.98
CA ARG A 139 5.49 0.00 -28.57
C ARG A 139 4.52 -1.00 -29.17
N SER A 140 3.38 -1.23 -28.49
CA SER A 140 2.28 -2.08 -28.95
C SER A 140 1.68 -1.56 -30.26
N ARG A 141 1.55 -0.24 -30.42
CA ARG A 141 1.15 0.41 -31.69
C ARG A 141 2.19 0.36 -32.81
N ARG A 142 3.49 0.26 -32.48
CA ARG A 142 4.60 0.21 -33.46
C ARG A 142 5.01 -1.20 -33.87
N GLY A 143 4.29 -2.24 -33.43
CA GLY A 143 4.62 -3.63 -33.74
C GLY A 143 5.98 -4.08 -33.21
N GLY A 144 6.53 -3.37 -32.20
CA GLY A 144 7.85 -3.67 -31.66
C GLY A 144 7.86 -5.04 -30.98
N PRO A 145 8.90 -5.88 -31.17
CA PRO A 145 8.94 -7.21 -30.59
C PRO A 145 8.84 -7.14 -29.07
N VAL A 146 8.00 -8.00 -28.49
CA VAL A 146 7.93 -8.23 -27.04
C VAL A 146 9.27 -8.82 -26.62
N THR A 147 10.20 -7.98 -26.17
CA THR A 147 11.45 -8.46 -25.58
C THR A 147 11.09 -9.13 -24.26
N LEU A 148 10.85 -10.45 -24.31
CA LEU A 148 10.95 -11.32 -23.14
C LEU A 148 12.36 -11.12 -22.60
N ARG A 149 12.48 -10.31 -21.54
CA ARG A 149 13.77 -9.98 -20.91
C ARG A 149 14.35 -11.31 -20.42
N LYS A 150 15.38 -11.80 -21.12
CA LYS A 150 16.00 -13.11 -20.87
C LYS A 150 16.29 -13.27 -19.36
N PRO A 151 15.78 -14.32 -18.70
CA PRO A 151 16.10 -14.58 -17.30
C PRO A 151 17.57 -14.99 -17.21
N GLY A 152 18.46 -14.06 -16.86
CA GLY A 152 19.88 -14.39 -16.76
C GLY A 152 20.92 -13.29 -16.56
N SER A 153 20.59 -11.99 -16.52
CA SER A 153 21.67 -11.00 -16.26
C SER A 153 22.03 -10.96 -14.78
N HIS A 154 23.21 -11.49 -14.44
CA HIS A 154 23.80 -11.44 -13.10
C HIS A 154 23.78 -9.99 -12.57
N GLY A 155 22.86 -9.69 -11.65
CA GLY A 155 22.91 -8.47 -10.86
C GLY A 155 23.94 -8.63 -9.74
N TRP A 156 24.63 -7.54 -9.39
CA TRP A 156 25.54 -7.44 -8.24
C TRP A 156 24.99 -8.02 -6.92
N ILE A 157 23.66 -8.12 -6.82
CA ILE A 157 22.92 -8.66 -5.67
C ILE A 157 23.17 -10.18 -5.44
N HIS A 158 23.70 -10.93 -6.43
CA HIS A 158 24.02 -12.37 -6.28
C HIS A 158 25.32 -12.68 -5.51
N GLY A 159 26.11 -11.67 -5.15
CA GLY A 159 27.38 -11.82 -4.45
C GLY A 159 27.30 -11.94 -2.92
N LEU A 160 26.11 -11.71 -2.32
CA LEU A 160 25.95 -11.70 -0.87
C LEU A 160 25.84 -13.11 -0.27
N PRO A 161 26.40 -13.34 0.94
CA PRO A 161 26.32 -14.63 1.64
C PRO A 161 24.86 -15.00 1.98
N LEU A 162 24.59 -16.30 2.21
CA LEU A 162 23.27 -16.92 2.48
C LEU A 162 22.31 -16.98 1.27
N LYS A 163 22.62 -17.87 0.31
CA LYS A 163 21.75 -18.17 -0.84
C LYS A 163 20.68 -19.19 -0.45
N LEU A 164 19.39 -18.80 -0.47
CA LEU A 164 18.28 -19.74 -0.36
C LEU A 164 17.69 -20.00 -1.75
N ARG A 165 17.32 -21.26 -2.01
CA ARG A 165 16.64 -21.66 -3.25
C ARG A 165 15.14 -21.57 -3.03
N PHE A 166 14.50 -20.61 -3.68
CA PHE A 166 13.04 -20.46 -3.66
C PHE A 166 12.40 -21.45 -4.64
N LYS A 167 11.93 -22.60 -4.12
CA LYS A 167 11.49 -23.76 -4.93
C LYS A 167 10.37 -23.44 -5.93
N ARG A 168 9.43 -22.53 -5.59
CA ARG A 168 8.33 -22.15 -6.49
C ARG A 168 8.70 -21.00 -7.42
N SER A 169 9.46 -20.02 -6.93
CA SER A 169 9.93 -18.89 -7.73
C SER A 169 11.08 -19.24 -8.69
N LYS A 170 11.70 -20.41 -8.54
CA LYS A 170 12.86 -20.91 -9.31
C LYS A 170 14.06 -19.92 -9.32
N ILE A 171 14.25 -19.17 -8.25
CA ILE A 171 15.31 -18.17 -8.11
C ILE A 171 16.27 -18.55 -6.98
N TYR A 172 17.55 -18.28 -7.21
CA TYR A 172 18.60 -18.24 -6.19
C TYR A 172 18.83 -16.79 -5.81
N LEU A 173 18.31 -16.39 -4.65
CA LEU A 173 18.43 -15.02 -4.16
C LEU A 173 18.97 -15.06 -2.74
N SER A 174 19.86 -14.12 -2.41
CA SER A 174 20.35 -13.96 -1.05
C SER A 174 19.20 -13.50 -0.14
N VAL A 175 19.19 -13.99 1.10
CA VAL A 175 18.14 -13.70 2.08
C VAL A 175 18.13 -12.22 2.47
N ILE A 176 19.33 -11.60 2.52
CA ILE A 176 19.54 -10.23 3.02
C ILE A 176 18.71 -9.19 2.22
N PRO A 177 18.79 -9.11 0.88
CA PRO A 177 17.94 -8.19 0.09
C PRO A 177 16.44 -8.38 0.34
N VAL A 178 15.98 -9.61 0.53
CA VAL A 178 14.56 -9.90 0.75
C VAL A 178 14.11 -9.37 2.11
N VAL A 179 14.90 -9.58 3.15
CA VAL A 179 14.62 -9.04 4.49
C VAL A 179 14.62 -7.51 4.48
N VAL A 180 15.62 -6.88 3.84
CA VAL A 180 15.69 -5.42 3.73
C VAL A 180 14.47 -4.86 3.00
N VAL A 181 14.07 -5.48 1.90
CA VAL A 181 12.84 -5.12 1.18
C VAL A 181 11.62 -5.25 2.07
N GLY A 182 11.48 -6.37 2.79
CA GLY A 182 10.41 -6.57 3.76
C GLY A 182 10.38 -5.45 4.79
N LEU A 183 11.53 -5.12 5.39
CA LEU A 183 11.69 -4.08 6.40
C LEU A 183 11.26 -2.71 5.88
N VAL A 184 11.78 -2.28 4.73
CA VAL A 184 11.43 -0.98 4.13
C VAL A 184 9.94 -0.91 3.81
N ILE A 185 9.36 -1.96 3.25
CA ILE A 185 7.95 -2.01 2.89
C ILE A 185 7.05 -2.03 4.13
N GLY A 186 7.42 -2.78 5.17
CA GLY A 186 6.72 -2.78 6.46
C GLY A 186 6.77 -1.43 7.16
N PHE A 187 7.93 -0.77 7.12
CA PHE A 187 8.14 0.58 7.67
C PHE A 187 7.29 1.63 6.96
N ILE A 188 7.42 1.76 5.64
CA ILE A 188 6.63 2.71 4.84
C ILE A 188 5.13 2.41 4.97
N GLY A 189 4.78 1.12 4.94
CA GLY A 189 3.40 0.66 5.07
C GLY A 189 2.75 1.08 6.39
N ALA A 190 3.47 0.96 7.50
CA ALA A 190 2.98 1.34 8.82
C ALA A 190 2.94 2.86 9.03
N VAL A 191 3.97 3.58 8.57
CA VAL A 191 4.04 5.04 8.72
C VAL A 191 2.98 5.75 7.88
N MET A 192 2.78 5.30 6.64
CA MET A 192 1.93 5.99 5.68
C MET A 192 0.57 5.30 5.44
N GLY A 193 0.35 4.08 5.91
CA GLY A 193 -0.90 3.36 5.63
C GLY A 193 -1.07 2.99 4.15
N ILE A 194 0.02 2.86 3.39
CA ILE A 194 0.00 2.61 1.93
C ILE A 194 -0.27 1.14 1.57
N GLY A 195 -0.13 0.21 2.52
CA GLY A 195 -0.43 -1.19 2.27
C GLY A 195 0.63 -1.95 1.49
N GLY A 196 1.83 -1.41 1.31
CA GLY A 196 3.07 -2.08 0.88
C GLY A 196 3.13 -2.68 -0.53
N GLY A 197 2.05 -3.30 -1.02
CA GLY A 197 2.00 -4.05 -2.28
C GLY A 197 2.25 -3.17 -3.50
N PHE A 198 1.80 -1.92 -3.47
CA PHE A 198 2.02 -0.95 -4.55
C PHE A 198 3.50 -0.74 -4.89
N ILE A 199 4.36 -0.70 -3.88
CA ILE A 199 5.82 -0.52 -4.04
C ILE A 199 6.51 -1.88 -4.16
N LEU A 200 6.06 -2.86 -3.37
CA LEU A 200 6.63 -4.19 -3.31
C LEU A 200 6.54 -4.93 -4.65
N VAL A 201 5.41 -4.82 -5.36
CA VAL A 201 5.22 -5.55 -6.62
C VAL A 201 6.26 -5.13 -7.68
N PRO A 202 6.43 -3.82 -8.02
CA PRO A 202 7.51 -3.37 -8.89
C PRO A 202 8.90 -3.76 -8.37
N LEU A 203 9.15 -3.64 -7.07
CA LEU A 203 10.45 -3.94 -6.47
C LEU A 203 10.83 -5.42 -6.61
N MET A 204 9.88 -6.32 -6.37
CA MET A 204 10.09 -7.76 -6.55
C MET A 204 10.28 -8.14 -8.02
N ILE A 205 9.57 -7.48 -8.95
CA ILE A 205 9.67 -7.78 -10.39
C ILE A 205 10.97 -7.22 -10.98
N TYR A 206 11.34 -5.99 -10.65
CA TYR A 206 12.45 -5.30 -11.31
C TYR A 206 13.79 -5.50 -10.61
N VAL A 207 13.81 -5.46 -9.28
CA VAL A 207 15.04 -5.59 -8.49
C VAL A 207 15.32 -7.05 -8.16
N LEU A 208 14.33 -7.76 -7.59
CA LEU A 208 14.51 -9.17 -7.20
C LEU A 208 14.23 -10.16 -8.34
N ARG A 209 13.65 -9.69 -9.45
CA ARG A 209 13.35 -10.48 -10.66
C ARG A 209 12.49 -11.71 -10.44
N VAL A 210 11.60 -11.63 -9.44
CA VAL A 210 10.65 -12.70 -9.11
C VAL A 210 9.56 -12.77 -10.19
N PRO A 211 9.13 -13.97 -10.61
CA PRO A 211 8.08 -14.11 -11.63
C PRO A 211 6.79 -13.44 -11.18
N THR A 212 6.16 -12.68 -12.06
CA THR A 212 4.95 -11.88 -11.78
C THR A 212 3.81 -12.71 -11.18
N SER A 213 3.66 -13.97 -11.61
CA SER A 213 2.65 -14.90 -11.09
C SER A 213 2.78 -15.18 -9.60
N THR A 214 4.01 -15.16 -9.07
CA THR A 214 4.31 -15.46 -7.66
C THR A 214 4.40 -14.19 -6.81
N VAL A 215 4.80 -13.08 -7.42
CA VAL A 215 4.93 -11.77 -6.75
C VAL A 215 3.59 -11.32 -6.16
N ILE A 216 2.51 -11.36 -6.94
CA ILE A 216 1.21 -10.82 -6.51
C ILE A 216 0.63 -11.62 -5.34
N GLY A 217 0.78 -12.94 -5.35
CA GLY A 217 0.34 -13.77 -4.22
C GLY A 217 1.20 -13.56 -2.97
N THR A 218 2.52 -13.45 -3.14
CA THR A 218 3.47 -13.27 -2.04
C THR A 218 3.33 -11.87 -1.41
N SER A 219 3.07 -10.84 -2.22
CA SER A 219 2.79 -9.50 -1.73
C SER A 219 1.53 -9.47 -0.87
N MET A 220 0.43 -10.10 -1.31
CA MET A 220 -0.82 -10.17 -0.54
C MET A 220 -0.65 -10.76 0.85
N VAL A 221 0.22 -11.78 0.99
CA VAL A 221 0.52 -12.37 2.31
C VAL A 221 1.32 -11.40 3.17
N LEU A 222 2.34 -10.74 2.60
CA LEU A 222 3.12 -9.75 3.33
C LEU A 222 2.23 -8.58 3.79
N THR A 223 1.41 -8.04 2.89
CA THR A 223 0.52 -6.90 3.17
C THR A 223 -0.53 -7.28 4.20
N LEU A 224 -1.13 -8.46 4.10
CA LEU A 224 -2.05 -8.98 5.11
C LEU A 224 -1.41 -8.96 6.51
N VAL A 225 -0.27 -9.64 6.68
CA VAL A 225 0.32 -9.81 8.02
C VAL A 225 0.86 -8.49 8.56
N THR A 226 1.55 -7.70 7.74
CA THR A 226 2.08 -6.39 8.17
C THR A 226 0.96 -5.42 8.52
N MET A 227 -0.18 -5.42 7.80
CA MET A 227 -1.29 -4.53 8.10
C MET A 227 -2.12 -4.99 9.31
N VAL A 228 -2.28 -6.30 9.52
CA VAL A 228 -2.86 -6.81 10.79
C VAL A 228 -1.98 -6.38 11.96
N PHE A 229 -0.66 -6.54 11.83
CA PHE A 229 0.27 -6.16 12.89
C PHE A 229 0.31 -4.64 13.11
N ALA A 230 0.31 -3.83 12.03
CA ALA A 230 0.23 -2.38 12.12
C ALA A 230 -1.08 -1.92 12.79
N THR A 231 -2.21 -2.52 12.42
CA THR A 231 -3.53 -2.25 13.04
C THR A 231 -3.48 -2.50 14.54
N MET A 232 -2.96 -3.67 14.94
CA MET A 232 -2.83 -4.04 16.35
C MET A 232 -1.94 -3.05 17.10
N LEU A 233 -0.77 -2.72 16.54
CA LEU A 233 0.15 -1.78 17.17
C LEU A 233 -0.46 -0.37 17.26
N HIS A 234 -1.08 0.16 16.21
CA HIS A 234 -1.75 1.47 16.27
C HIS A 234 -2.94 1.49 17.23
N ALA A 235 -3.71 0.39 17.33
CA ALA A 235 -4.81 0.28 18.27
C ALA A 235 -4.33 0.30 19.74
N VAL A 236 -3.23 -0.42 20.03
CA VAL A 236 -2.69 -0.56 21.39
C VAL A 236 -1.85 0.65 21.81
N THR A 237 -1.03 1.20 20.92
CA THR A 237 -0.05 2.25 21.27
C THR A 237 -0.58 3.66 21.05
N ASN A 238 -1.42 3.86 20.02
CA ASN A 238 -1.83 5.19 19.59
C ASN A 238 -3.32 5.46 19.83
N HIS A 239 -4.14 4.41 20.00
CA HIS A 239 -5.59 4.48 20.15
C HIS A 239 -6.30 5.27 19.03
N LEU A 240 -5.73 5.25 17.82
CA LEU A 240 -6.20 6.02 16.65
C LEU A 240 -7.07 5.22 15.67
N VAL A 241 -7.32 3.95 15.97
CA VAL A 241 -8.07 3.07 15.06
C VAL A 241 -9.56 3.28 15.29
N ASP A 242 -10.20 4.01 14.38
CA ASP A 242 -11.65 4.17 14.38
C ASP A 242 -12.31 2.88 13.89
N ALA A 243 -12.86 2.11 14.83
CA ALA A 243 -13.45 0.81 14.55
C ALA A 243 -14.64 0.89 13.59
N VAL A 244 -15.42 1.98 13.66
CA VAL A 244 -16.61 2.16 12.82
C VAL A 244 -16.18 2.49 11.39
N LEU A 245 -15.26 3.44 11.23
CA LEU A 245 -14.65 3.74 9.93
C LEU A 245 -14.02 2.49 9.32
N ALA A 246 -13.20 1.78 10.10
CA ALA A 246 -12.52 0.57 9.67
C ALA A 246 -13.49 -0.51 9.20
N LEU A 247 -14.60 -0.73 9.92
CA LEU A 247 -15.61 -1.73 9.55
C LEU A 247 -16.32 -1.37 8.23
N ILE A 248 -16.77 -0.13 8.08
CA ILE A 248 -17.44 0.32 6.85
C ILE A 248 -16.49 0.19 5.65
N LEU A 249 -15.23 0.60 5.83
CA LEU A 249 -14.19 0.43 4.81
C LEU A 249 -13.92 -1.03 4.51
N MET A 250 -13.84 -1.91 5.50
CA MET A 250 -13.65 -3.34 5.28
C MET A 250 -14.77 -3.94 4.41
N ILE A 251 -16.04 -3.60 4.68
CA ILE A 251 -17.18 -4.11 3.92
C ILE A 251 -17.11 -3.65 2.45
N GLY A 252 -16.93 -2.35 2.22
CA GLY A 252 -16.77 -1.81 0.86
C GLY A 252 -15.52 -2.36 0.18
N GLY A 253 -14.39 -2.35 0.87
CA GLY A 253 -13.09 -2.79 0.39
C GLY A 253 -13.03 -4.23 -0.07
N VAL A 254 -13.55 -5.15 0.75
CA VAL A 254 -13.57 -6.59 0.43
C VAL A 254 -14.48 -6.86 -0.75
N THR A 255 -15.70 -6.28 -0.75
CA THR A 255 -16.63 -6.44 -1.87
C THR A 255 -16.04 -5.90 -3.16
N GLY A 256 -15.54 -4.65 -3.14
CA GLY A 256 -14.82 -4.03 -4.24
C GLY A 256 -13.65 -4.89 -4.75
N ALA A 257 -12.77 -5.35 -3.86
CA ALA A 257 -11.60 -6.14 -4.21
C ALA A 257 -11.95 -7.46 -4.92
N GLN A 258 -13.04 -8.12 -4.53
CA GLN A 258 -13.48 -9.34 -5.21
C GLN A 258 -13.95 -9.08 -6.64
N PHE A 259 -14.74 -8.02 -6.87
CA PHE A 259 -15.16 -7.64 -8.21
C PHE A 259 -13.97 -7.13 -9.05
N GLY A 260 -13.08 -6.35 -8.43
CA GLY A 260 -11.87 -5.83 -9.04
C GLY A 260 -10.92 -6.93 -9.51
N ALA A 261 -10.68 -7.94 -8.68
CA ALA A 261 -9.83 -9.07 -9.05
C ALA A 261 -10.37 -9.87 -10.25
N ARG A 262 -11.70 -9.96 -10.39
CA ARG A 262 -12.33 -10.58 -11.57
C ARG A 262 -12.26 -9.68 -12.81
N ALA A 263 -12.50 -8.39 -12.66
CA ALA A 263 -12.46 -7.42 -13.75
C ALA A 263 -11.03 -7.23 -14.30
N GLY A 264 -10.03 -7.19 -13.42
CA GLY A 264 -8.61 -7.03 -13.77
C GLY A 264 -8.08 -8.13 -14.70
N GLN A 265 -8.67 -9.33 -14.68
CA GLN A 265 -8.28 -10.43 -15.59
C GLN A 265 -8.71 -10.21 -17.04
N LYS A 266 -9.68 -9.31 -17.30
CA LYS A 266 -10.18 -9.02 -18.65
C LYS A 266 -9.46 -7.85 -19.33
N ILE A 267 -8.72 -7.02 -18.58
CA ILE A 267 -8.06 -5.82 -19.11
C ILE A 267 -6.58 -6.14 -19.39
N ARG A 268 -6.08 -5.66 -20.53
CA ARG A 268 -4.64 -5.77 -20.86
C ARG A 268 -3.81 -5.02 -19.82
N GLY A 269 -2.71 -5.64 -19.38
CA GLY A 269 -1.83 -5.09 -18.35
C GLY A 269 -1.24 -3.70 -18.67
N GLU A 270 -1.14 -3.35 -19.96
CA GLU A 270 -0.67 -2.04 -20.43
C GLU A 270 -1.65 -0.91 -20.04
N HIS A 271 -2.94 -1.08 -20.32
CA HIS A 271 -3.97 -0.09 -19.98
C HIS A 271 -4.17 0.02 -18.46
N LEU A 272 -4.12 -1.11 -17.76
CA LEU A 272 -4.16 -1.13 -16.30
C LEU A 272 -3.05 -0.26 -15.71
N ARG A 273 -1.80 -0.47 -16.14
CA ARG A 273 -0.66 0.30 -15.62
C ARG A 273 -0.78 1.79 -15.89
N LEU A 274 -1.24 2.17 -17.09
CA LEU A 274 -1.44 3.57 -17.47
C LEU A 274 -2.52 4.23 -16.60
N LEU A 275 -3.69 3.59 -16.45
CA LEU A 275 -4.80 4.12 -15.64
C LEU A 275 -4.39 4.29 -14.17
N LEU A 276 -3.69 3.31 -13.61
CA LEU A 276 -3.19 3.38 -12.25
C LEU A 276 -2.14 4.48 -12.09
N GLY A 277 -1.19 4.58 -13.02
CA GLY A 277 -0.17 5.63 -13.02
C GLY A 277 -0.79 7.04 -13.04
N LEU A 278 -1.81 7.24 -13.89
CA LEU A 278 -2.53 8.51 -13.99
C LEU A 278 -3.30 8.83 -12.70
N LEU A 279 -3.97 7.84 -12.11
CA LEU A 279 -4.70 8.01 -10.85
C LEU A 279 -3.73 8.35 -9.69
N VAL A 280 -2.62 7.62 -9.57
CA VAL A 280 -1.58 7.88 -8.56
C VAL A 280 -0.99 9.28 -8.74
N LEU A 281 -0.66 9.68 -9.96
CA LEU A 281 -0.16 11.01 -10.25
C LEU A 281 -1.18 12.09 -9.88
N ALA A 282 -2.46 11.90 -10.18
CA ALA A 282 -3.50 12.85 -9.79
C ALA A 282 -3.57 13.05 -8.27
N VAL A 283 -3.46 11.96 -7.49
CA VAL A 283 -3.42 12.03 -6.02
C VAL A 283 -2.14 12.71 -5.53
N GLY A 284 -0.98 12.39 -6.12
CA GLY A 284 0.30 13.03 -5.79
C GLY A 284 0.31 14.53 -6.07
N ILE A 285 -0.24 14.94 -7.22
CA ILE A 285 -0.39 16.36 -7.59
C ILE A 285 -1.32 17.06 -6.60
N ARG A 286 -2.44 16.45 -6.21
CA ARG A 286 -3.36 17.04 -5.23
C ARG A 286 -2.68 17.30 -3.89
N PHE A 287 -1.90 16.34 -3.38
CA PHE A 287 -1.09 16.57 -2.17
C PHE A 287 -0.06 17.69 -2.35
N ALA A 288 0.61 17.76 -3.51
CA ALA A 288 1.58 18.82 -3.77
C ALA A 288 0.92 20.20 -3.79
N VAL A 289 -0.28 20.29 -4.38
CA VAL A 289 -1.08 21.52 -4.39
C VAL A 289 -1.51 21.91 -2.97
N GLU A 290 -1.99 20.95 -2.18
CA GLU A 290 -2.41 21.18 -0.78
C GLU A 290 -1.24 21.65 0.10
N LEU A 291 -0.01 21.26 -0.22
CA LEU A 291 1.19 21.72 0.48
C LEU A 291 1.62 23.15 0.11
N VAL A 292 1.25 23.62 -1.09
CA VAL A 292 1.66 24.93 -1.62
C VAL A 292 0.58 25.99 -1.39
N ILE A 293 -0.70 25.59 -1.43
CA ILE A 293 -1.82 26.50 -1.17
C ILE A 293 -1.88 26.83 0.31
N ARG A 294 -2.15 28.11 0.62
CA ARG A 294 -2.33 28.58 1.99
C ARG A 294 -3.47 27.79 2.66
N PRO A 295 -3.23 27.16 3.84
CA PRO A 295 -4.28 26.45 4.54
C PRO A 295 -5.40 27.41 4.94
N GLN A 296 -6.64 26.92 4.91
CA GLN A 296 -7.82 27.71 5.30
C GLN A 296 -7.77 28.08 6.79
N ASP A 297 -7.20 27.20 7.62
CA ASP A 297 -6.92 27.44 9.03
C ASP A 297 -5.42 27.67 9.24
N LEU A 298 -5.07 28.89 9.67
CA LEU A 298 -3.67 29.29 9.90
C LEU A 298 -3.08 28.72 11.18
N PHE A 299 -3.92 28.21 12.07
CA PHE A 299 -3.55 27.73 13.39
C PHE A 299 -4.22 26.38 13.65
N SER A 300 -3.46 25.41 14.14
CA SER A 300 -3.99 24.18 14.73
C SER A 300 -3.92 24.30 16.26
N ILE A 301 -5.06 24.12 16.92
CA ILE A 301 -5.11 24.08 18.38
C ILE A 301 -4.72 22.66 18.79
N ARG A 302 -3.65 22.53 19.57
CA ARG A 302 -3.17 21.24 20.08
C ARG A 302 -3.40 21.19 21.57
N GLU A 303 -4.22 20.25 22.02
CA GLU A 303 -4.27 19.91 23.44
C GLU A 303 -2.99 19.18 23.81
N THR A 304 -2.11 19.87 24.55
CA THR A 304 -0.95 19.28 25.18
C THR A 304 -1.43 18.50 26.41
N GLY A 305 -1.83 17.25 26.19
CA GLY A 305 -2.20 16.22 27.17
C GLY A 305 -2.33 16.66 28.64
N GLY A 306 -3.53 17.11 29.03
CA GLY A 306 -4.01 16.94 30.39
C GLY A 306 -4.78 15.63 30.46
N ALA A 307 -4.47 14.78 31.43
CA ALA A 307 -5.26 13.57 31.69
C ALA A 307 -6.75 13.94 31.89
N PRO A 308 -7.71 13.14 31.40
CA PRO A 308 -9.11 13.42 31.65
C PRO A 308 -9.44 13.26 33.15
N PRO A 309 -10.39 14.04 33.70
CA PRO A 309 -10.91 13.85 35.05
C PRO A 309 -11.66 12.51 35.22
#